data_AF-A0A2P8WEJ6-F1
#
_entry.id   AF-A0A2P8WEJ6-F1
#
_cell.length_a   1.000
_cell.length_b   1.000
_cell.length_c   1.000
_cell.angle_alpha   90.00
_cell.angle_beta   90.00
_cell.angle_gamma   90.00
#
_symmetry.space_group_name_H-M   'P 1'
#
loop_
_entity.id
_entity.type
_entity.pdbx_description
1 polymer ?
#
loop_
_entity_poly.entity_id
_entity_poly.type
_entity_poly.pdbx_seq_one_letter_code
_entity_poly.pdbx_strand_id
1 'polypeptide(L)'
;MHIFGDRLHHLTYCTNIHPGEDWASVFHNLQTHTLKLKQNLAPEAAFGIGLRLASIASEELLSGDVLAQFQAWLIDHNCYVFTLNGFPYGGFHHQVVKDQVYAPDWTQRERLAYTQRLITILAALLPANVDGGISTVPLSYKPWWQSDPAQRQAVFEASSLHLAQLTAEMAHLEATQGKLLHLDLEPEPDALLENADEVVTFFQEWLLPVGGAYLQRHYGISIALAETWLRRHIRVCYDTCHFAVEYEDPAEAIAKFQQAGIAIGKFQLSSAVRIPIPDSAIERQAIRQKLKPFAESTYLHQVIEQRSPQGLHHYADLQTALPALETTAATEWRTHFHVPIFIDRYPPFASTQDHIAAILQRLPKIPECTHLEIETYTWEVLPPEMKLDILASIQREYEWVLASLPQPAAV
;
A
#
# COMPACT_ATOMS: atom_id res chain seq x y z
N MET A 1 -0.23 11.90 -12.63
CA MET A 1 0.24 12.44 -13.92
C MET A 1 0.89 11.32 -14.72
N HIS A 2 0.90 11.41 -16.04
CA HIS A 2 1.70 10.50 -16.87
C HIS A 2 3.18 10.87 -16.77
N ILE A 3 4.05 9.87 -16.64
CA ILE A 3 5.50 10.06 -16.70
C ILE A 3 6.09 9.30 -17.90
N PHE A 4 7.19 9.83 -18.45
CA PHE A 4 7.92 9.29 -19.59
C PHE A 4 8.59 7.92 -19.31
N GLY A 5 8.64 7.12 -20.38
CA GLY A 5 9.26 5.80 -20.56
C GLY A 5 8.64 5.15 -21.81
N ASP A 6 9.18 4.03 -22.32
CA ASP A 6 8.61 3.30 -23.48
C ASP A 6 7.18 2.76 -23.21
N ARG A 7 6.65 2.92 -21.98
CA ARG A 7 5.26 2.72 -21.55
C ARG A 7 4.82 3.84 -20.60
N LEU A 8 3.52 4.12 -20.57
CA LEU A 8 2.89 5.13 -19.70
C LEU A 8 2.88 4.64 -18.24
N HIS A 9 3.74 5.18 -17.38
CA HIS A 9 3.59 5.07 -15.93
C HIS A 9 2.70 6.20 -15.40
N HIS A 10 1.86 5.91 -14.42
CA HIS A 10 1.02 6.86 -13.71
C HIS A 10 1.61 7.09 -12.32
N LEU A 11 2.02 8.32 -12.03
CA LEU A 11 2.41 8.73 -10.68
C LEU A 11 1.30 9.52 -10.02
N THR A 12 0.98 9.17 -8.79
CA THR A 12 0.06 9.94 -7.96
C THR A 12 0.54 10.00 -6.52
N TYR A 13 -0.25 10.64 -5.65
CA TYR A 13 -0.14 10.52 -4.20
C TYR A 13 -1.45 9.99 -3.66
N CYS A 14 -1.38 9.19 -2.60
CA CYS A 14 -2.54 8.67 -1.90
C CYS A 14 -3.22 9.81 -1.12
N THR A 15 -4.51 10.05 -1.35
CA THR A 15 -5.25 11.10 -0.64
C THR A 15 -5.47 10.81 0.85
N ASN A 16 -5.06 9.62 1.34
CA ASN A 16 -5.13 9.23 2.75
C ASN A 16 -4.38 10.18 3.69
N ILE A 17 -3.39 10.91 3.17
CA ILE A 17 -2.65 11.93 3.93
C ILE A 17 -3.56 13.04 4.48
N HIS A 18 -4.70 13.28 3.84
CA HIS A 18 -5.67 14.29 4.29
C HIS A 18 -6.76 13.65 5.16
N PRO A 19 -6.97 14.11 6.40
CA PRO A 19 -8.05 13.60 7.24
C PRO A 19 -9.42 13.77 6.57
N GLY A 20 -10.23 12.71 6.59
CA GLY A 20 -11.58 12.69 6.03
C GLY A 20 -12.11 11.27 5.89
N GLU A 21 -13.32 11.03 6.40
CA GLU A 21 -13.97 9.70 6.34
C GLU A 21 -15.24 9.69 5.49
N ASP A 22 -15.99 10.79 5.51
CA ASP A 22 -17.15 11.00 4.64
C ASP A 22 -16.73 11.61 3.30
N TRP A 23 -17.61 11.46 2.30
CA TRP A 23 -17.39 11.92 0.94
C TRP A 23 -17.25 13.44 0.87
N ALA A 24 -18.00 14.20 1.68
CA ALA A 24 -17.92 15.66 1.67
C ALA A 24 -16.53 16.16 2.04
N SER A 25 -15.92 15.54 3.06
CA SER A 25 -14.55 15.81 3.51
C SER A 25 -13.53 15.39 2.45
N VAL A 26 -13.67 14.19 1.88
CA VAL A 26 -12.81 13.72 0.79
C VAL A 26 -12.85 14.69 -0.40
N PHE A 27 -14.04 15.07 -0.85
CA PHE A 27 -14.21 15.98 -1.97
C PHE A 27 -13.67 17.38 -1.68
N HIS A 28 -13.87 17.90 -0.47
CA HIS A 28 -13.28 19.16 -0.04
C HIS A 28 -11.74 19.13 -0.08
N ASN A 29 -11.14 18.03 0.37
CA ASN A 29 -9.68 17.85 0.33
C ASN A 29 -9.15 17.84 -1.11
N LEU A 30 -9.87 17.19 -2.05
CA LEU A 30 -9.51 17.20 -3.46
C LEU A 30 -9.51 18.63 -4.05
N GLN A 31 -10.56 19.41 -3.75
CA GLN A 31 -10.67 20.80 -4.20
C GLN A 31 -9.56 21.69 -3.60
N THR A 32 -9.22 21.45 -2.33
CA THR A 32 -8.31 22.30 -1.57
C THR A 32 -6.83 22.01 -1.84
N HIS A 33 -6.47 20.74 -1.97
CA HIS A 33 -5.08 20.28 -2.04
C HIS A 33 -4.72 19.77 -3.42
N THR A 34 -5.50 18.84 -3.99
CA THR A 34 -5.18 18.18 -5.26
C THR A 34 -5.15 19.18 -6.43
N LEU A 35 -6.10 20.10 -6.51
CA LEU A 35 -6.10 21.12 -7.57
C LEU A 35 -4.90 22.06 -7.49
N LYS A 36 -4.45 22.43 -6.29
CA LYS A 36 -3.24 23.24 -6.09
C LYS A 36 -1.98 22.48 -6.51
N LEU A 37 -1.87 21.20 -6.13
CA LEU A 37 -0.76 20.33 -6.58
C LEU A 37 -0.73 20.22 -8.10
N LYS A 38 -1.88 19.98 -8.73
CA LYS A 38 -1.99 19.97 -10.19
C LYS A 38 -1.49 21.28 -10.80
N GLN A 39 -1.92 22.43 -10.27
CA GLN A 39 -1.50 23.73 -10.78
C GLN A 39 0.02 23.92 -10.70
N ASN A 40 0.66 23.42 -9.64
CA ASN A 40 2.11 23.56 -9.44
C ASN A 40 2.91 22.57 -10.30
N LEU A 41 2.45 21.33 -10.43
CA LEU A 41 3.24 20.24 -11.03
C LEU A 41 2.89 19.97 -12.51
N ALA A 42 1.64 20.16 -12.89
CA ALA A 42 1.09 19.76 -14.18
C ALA A 42 -0.09 20.66 -14.60
N PRO A 43 0.12 21.97 -14.77
CA PRO A 43 -0.98 22.92 -15.04
C PRO A 43 -1.76 22.55 -16.31
N GLU A 44 -1.05 22.15 -17.36
CA GLU A 44 -1.62 21.85 -18.69
C GLU A 44 -1.89 20.36 -18.95
N ALA A 45 -1.45 19.46 -18.06
CA ALA A 45 -1.56 18.02 -18.26
C ALA A 45 -2.62 17.38 -17.35
N ALA A 46 -3.07 16.18 -17.75
CA ALA A 46 -4.00 15.40 -16.95
C ALA A 46 -3.35 14.95 -15.63
N PHE A 47 -4.08 15.10 -14.52
CA PHE A 47 -3.56 14.79 -13.18
C PHE A 47 -4.24 13.56 -12.58
N GLY A 48 -3.47 12.50 -12.40
CA GLY A 48 -3.92 11.26 -11.78
C GLY A 48 -4.06 11.40 -10.27
N ILE A 49 -5.15 10.86 -9.72
CA ILE A 49 -5.51 10.88 -8.30
C ILE A 49 -5.54 9.44 -7.77
N GLY A 50 -4.76 9.19 -6.72
CA GLY A 50 -4.82 7.98 -5.90
C GLY A 50 -5.81 8.18 -4.77
N LEU A 51 -7.03 7.69 -4.96
CA LEU A 51 -8.15 8.06 -4.09
C LEU A 51 -8.29 7.08 -2.94
N ARG A 52 -8.08 7.55 -1.72
CA ARG A 52 -8.47 6.81 -0.51
C ARG A 52 -9.95 7.08 -0.21
N LEU A 53 -10.73 6.02 -0.07
CA LEU A 53 -12.11 6.07 0.39
C LEU A 53 -12.22 5.28 1.69
N ALA A 54 -13.02 5.76 2.65
CA ALA A 54 -13.50 4.90 3.72
C ALA A 54 -14.78 4.17 3.28
N SER A 55 -15.20 3.19 4.06
CA SER A 55 -16.47 2.50 3.88
C SER A 55 -17.65 3.48 3.77
N ILE A 56 -17.72 4.48 4.66
CA ILE A 56 -18.78 5.51 4.64
C ILE A 56 -18.75 6.34 3.35
N ALA A 57 -17.59 6.91 2.99
CA ALA A 57 -17.46 7.66 1.74
C ALA A 57 -17.82 6.82 0.50
N SER A 58 -17.51 5.52 0.49
CA SER A 58 -17.87 4.63 -0.64
C SER A 58 -19.39 4.43 -0.77
N GLU A 59 -20.12 4.41 0.35
CA GLU A 59 -21.59 4.31 0.35
C GLU A 59 -22.21 5.63 -0.11
N GLU A 60 -21.71 6.75 0.39
CA GLU A 60 -22.18 8.08 0.00
C GLU A 60 -21.93 8.39 -1.47
N LEU A 61 -20.76 8.02 -2.00
CA LEU A 61 -20.41 8.24 -3.41
C LEU A 61 -21.34 7.46 -4.35
N LEU A 62 -21.81 6.28 -3.94
CA LEU A 62 -22.76 5.46 -4.69
C LEU A 62 -24.24 5.87 -4.47
N SER A 63 -24.50 6.88 -3.63
CA SER A 63 -25.84 7.38 -3.39
C SER A 63 -26.26 8.39 -4.46
N GLY A 64 -27.45 8.21 -5.03
CA GLY A 64 -28.01 9.16 -6.00
C GLY A 64 -27.12 9.34 -7.24
N ASP A 65 -26.79 10.59 -7.55
CA ASP A 65 -25.97 10.99 -8.70
C ASP A 65 -24.57 11.46 -8.30
N VAL A 66 -24.14 11.24 -7.05
CA VAL A 66 -22.88 11.77 -6.51
C VAL A 66 -21.66 11.28 -7.30
N LEU A 67 -21.60 10.00 -7.65
CA LEU A 67 -20.53 9.46 -8.50
C LEU A 67 -20.49 10.12 -9.89
N ALA A 68 -21.64 10.40 -10.49
CA ALA A 68 -21.72 11.05 -11.79
C ALA A 68 -21.29 12.52 -11.71
N GLN A 69 -21.65 13.23 -10.63
CA GLN A 69 -21.15 14.58 -10.36
C GLN A 69 -19.63 14.58 -10.16
N PHE A 70 -19.08 13.57 -9.48
CA PHE A 70 -17.64 13.44 -9.33
C PHE A 70 -16.92 13.15 -10.65
N GLN A 71 -17.49 12.29 -11.51
CA GLN A 71 -16.98 12.08 -12.87
C GLN A 71 -16.95 13.37 -13.69
N ALA A 72 -18.02 14.17 -13.64
CA ALA A 72 -18.06 15.47 -14.31
C ALA A 72 -16.97 16.42 -13.75
N TRP A 73 -16.81 16.47 -12.43
CA TRP A 73 -15.79 17.28 -11.79
C TRP A 73 -14.36 16.87 -12.21
N LEU A 74 -14.08 15.57 -12.33
CA LEU A 74 -12.79 15.07 -12.82
C LEU A 74 -12.51 15.57 -14.24
N ILE A 75 -13.51 15.51 -15.12
CA ILE A 75 -13.41 16.00 -16.51
C ILE A 75 -13.14 17.50 -16.53
N ASP A 76 -13.93 18.29 -15.79
CA ASP A 76 -13.83 19.76 -15.75
C ASP A 76 -12.45 20.24 -15.27
N HIS A 77 -11.79 19.47 -14.40
CA HIS A 77 -10.49 19.82 -13.85
C HIS A 77 -9.31 19.09 -14.51
N ASN A 78 -9.56 18.32 -15.58
CA ASN A 78 -8.57 17.49 -16.26
C ASN A 78 -7.82 16.56 -15.27
N CYS A 79 -8.58 15.87 -14.43
CA CYS A 79 -8.13 14.89 -13.46
C CYS A 79 -8.68 13.51 -13.82
N TYR A 80 -8.03 12.45 -13.33
CA TYR A 80 -8.51 11.08 -13.49
C TYR A 80 -8.15 10.21 -12.30
N VAL A 81 -8.94 9.16 -12.04
CA VAL A 81 -8.67 8.17 -11.00
C VAL A 81 -8.30 6.86 -11.68
N PHE A 82 -7.19 6.26 -11.27
CA PHE A 82 -6.70 4.97 -11.78
C PHE A 82 -6.36 3.99 -10.67
N THR A 83 -6.30 4.44 -9.41
CA THR A 83 -6.11 3.58 -8.26
C THR A 83 -6.93 4.07 -7.08
N LEU A 84 -7.40 3.12 -6.26
CA LEU A 84 -7.99 3.37 -4.97
C LEU A 84 -7.11 2.77 -3.86
N ASN A 85 -7.05 3.45 -2.72
CA ASN A 85 -6.61 2.82 -1.48
C ASN A 85 -7.84 2.34 -0.69
N GLY A 86 -8.00 1.01 -0.58
CA GLY A 86 -9.05 0.33 0.17
C GLY A 86 -8.66 -0.01 1.61
N PHE A 87 -7.52 0.48 2.09
CA PHE A 87 -7.05 0.33 3.45
C PHE A 87 -6.70 1.71 4.04
N PRO A 88 -7.15 2.01 5.27
CA PRO A 88 -8.05 1.24 6.13
C PRO A 88 -9.53 1.41 5.81
N TYR A 89 -10.33 0.49 6.36
CA TYR A 89 -11.79 0.45 6.17
C TYR A 89 -12.50 1.73 6.65
N GLY A 90 -12.03 2.33 7.74
CA GLY A 90 -12.59 3.51 8.39
C GLY A 90 -11.93 3.73 9.77
N GLY A 91 -12.25 4.82 10.45
CA GLY A 91 -11.75 5.12 11.80
C GLY A 91 -10.25 5.44 11.90
N PHE A 92 -9.58 5.80 10.80
CA PHE A 92 -8.11 5.87 10.77
C PHE A 92 -7.51 7.11 11.42
N HIS A 93 -8.22 8.22 11.31
CA HIS A 93 -7.77 9.51 11.79
C HIS A 93 -8.47 9.81 13.12
N HIS A 94 -7.68 10.19 14.13
CA HIS A 94 -8.14 10.63 15.46
C HIS A 94 -8.75 9.56 16.39
N GLN A 95 -8.45 8.28 16.19
CA GLN A 95 -8.82 7.19 17.11
C GLN A 95 -7.63 6.27 17.38
N VAL A 96 -7.59 5.62 18.55
CA VAL A 96 -6.61 4.57 18.82
C VAL A 96 -7.00 3.36 17.99
N VAL A 97 -6.27 3.11 16.91
CA VAL A 97 -6.59 2.04 15.97
C VAL A 97 -5.75 0.80 16.26
N LYS A 98 -4.44 0.97 16.51
CA LYS A 98 -3.47 -0.13 16.73
C LYS A 98 -3.72 -1.30 15.76
N ASP A 99 -3.94 -2.51 16.26
CA ASP A 99 -4.17 -3.72 15.47
C ASP A 99 -5.56 -3.75 14.80
N GLN A 100 -6.55 -3.01 15.31
CA GLN A 100 -7.88 -2.96 14.73
C GLN A 100 -7.91 -2.28 13.35
N VAL A 101 -6.80 -1.73 12.87
CA VAL A 101 -6.67 -1.16 11.53
C VAL A 101 -6.95 -2.21 10.46
N TYR A 102 -6.59 -3.47 10.75
CA TYR A 102 -6.80 -4.63 9.87
C TYR A 102 -8.27 -5.11 9.88
N ALA A 103 -9.11 -4.65 10.81
CA ALA A 103 -10.52 -5.02 10.88
C ALA A 103 -11.39 -4.07 10.03
N PRO A 104 -12.44 -4.57 9.36
CA PRO A 104 -12.70 -5.98 9.07
C PRO A 104 -11.61 -6.56 8.15
N ASP A 105 -11.20 -7.79 8.44
CA ASP A 105 -10.22 -8.54 7.66
C ASP A 105 -10.90 -9.37 6.56
N TRP A 106 -10.14 -10.14 5.79
CA TRP A 106 -10.68 -10.90 4.66
C TRP A 106 -11.57 -12.10 5.05
N THR A 107 -11.70 -12.41 6.34
CA THR A 107 -12.68 -13.42 6.80
C THR A 107 -14.11 -12.87 6.86
N GLN A 108 -14.26 -11.54 6.88
CA GLN A 108 -15.52 -10.85 7.15
C GLN A 108 -16.23 -10.44 5.86
N ARG A 109 -17.56 -10.49 5.88
CA ARG A 109 -18.39 -10.12 4.71
C ARG A 109 -18.39 -8.62 4.46
N GLU A 110 -18.18 -7.84 5.52
CA GLU A 110 -18.06 -6.39 5.51
C GLU A 110 -16.89 -5.95 4.63
N ARG A 111 -15.73 -6.64 4.75
CA ARG A 111 -14.57 -6.41 3.87
C ARG A 111 -14.90 -6.72 2.42
N LEU A 112 -15.53 -7.86 2.14
CA LEU A 112 -15.96 -8.23 0.79
C LEU A 112 -16.89 -7.16 0.20
N ALA A 113 -17.99 -6.84 0.90
CA ALA A 113 -18.99 -5.89 0.42
C ALA A 113 -18.41 -4.48 0.19
N TYR A 114 -17.48 -4.06 1.04
CA TYR A 114 -16.77 -2.81 0.87
C TYR A 114 -15.89 -2.80 -0.38
N THR A 115 -15.08 -3.84 -0.59
CA THR A 115 -14.24 -3.92 -1.79
C THR A 115 -15.07 -4.03 -3.08
N GLN A 116 -16.24 -4.66 -3.05
CA GLN A 116 -17.18 -4.65 -4.19
C GLN A 116 -17.65 -3.24 -4.55
N ARG A 117 -17.94 -2.40 -3.55
CA ARG A 117 -18.26 -0.98 -3.79
C ARG A 117 -17.09 -0.26 -4.44
N LEU A 118 -15.86 -0.48 -3.95
CA LEU A 118 -14.66 0.11 -4.54
C LEU A 118 -14.45 -0.34 -6.00
N ILE A 119 -14.67 -1.61 -6.32
CA ILE A 119 -14.62 -2.14 -7.70
C ILE A 119 -15.65 -1.44 -8.58
N THR A 120 -16.88 -1.29 -8.11
CA THR A 120 -17.96 -0.59 -8.83
C THR A 120 -17.59 0.88 -9.09
N ILE A 121 -17.09 1.58 -8.06
CA ILE A 121 -16.65 2.98 -8.16
C ILE A 121 -15.50 3.11 -9.14
N LEU A 122 -14.43 2.32 -8.98
CA LEU A 122 -13.25 2.40 -9.84
C LEU A 122 -13.61 2.06 -11.28
N ALA A 123 -14.44 1.03 -11.51
CA ALA A 123 -14.93 0.70 -12.85
C ALA A 123 -15.60 1.91 -13.52
N ALA A 124 -16.39 2.70 -12.78
CA ALA A 124 -17.03 3.89 -13.34
C ALA A 124 -16.03 5.03 -13.61
N LEU A 125 -15.03 5.22 -12.74
CA LEU A 125 -14.07 6.32 -12.84
C LEU A 125 -12.91 6.07 -13.82
N LEU A 126 -12.62 4.81 -14.11
CA LEU A 126 -11.42 4.42 -14.85
C LEU A 126 -11.42 4.95 -16.29
N PRO A 127 -10.37 5.66 -16.74
CA PRO A 127 -10.20 6.04 -18.12
C PRO A 127 -10.10 4.84 -19.07
N ALA A 128 -10.43 5.05 -20.35
CA ALA A 128 -10.23 4.03 -21.37
C ALA A 128 -8.73 3.67 -21.52
N ASN A 129 -8.44 2.38 -21.69
CA ASN A 129 -7.08 1.83 -21.87
C ASN A 129 -6.13 2.02 -20.68
N VAL A 130 -6.64 2.31 -19.49
CA VAL A 130 -5.89 2.31 -18.22
C VAL A 130 -6.42 1.15 -17.38
N ASP A 131 -5.55 0.35 -16.75
CA ASP A 131 -5.98 -0.63 -15.76
C ASP A 131 -6.15 0.02 -14.39
N GLY A 132 -7.02 -0.56 -13.55
CA GLY A 132 -7.39 0.01 -12.25
C GLY A 132 -6.97 -0.88 -11.08
N GLY A 133 -6.19 -0.32 -10.15
CA GLY A 133 -5.71 -1.04 -8.97
C GLY A 133 -6.38 -0.61 -7.66
N ILE A 134 -6.73 -1.55 -6.79
CA ILE A 134 -7.26 -1.28 -5.46
C ILE A 134 -6.33 -1.93 -4.43
N SER A 135 -5.62 -1.15 -3.61
CA SER A 135 -4.85 -1.76 -2.50
C SER A 135 -5.76 -2.18 -1.35
N THR A 136 -5.38 -3.25 -0.66
CA THR A 136 -6.16 -3.82 0.44
C THR A 136 -5.27 -4.57 1.43
N VAL A 137 -5.83 -4.83 2.60
CA VAL A 137 -5.16 -5.53 3.71
C VAL A 137 -4.59 -6.90 3.31
N PRO A 138 -3.46 -7.31 3.89
CA PRO A 138 -2.77 -8.60 3.68
C PRO A 138 -3.48 -9.78 4.39
N LEU A 139 -4.73 -10.02 4.03
CA LEU A 139 -5.62 -11.03 4.61
C LEU A 139 -6.09 -10.71 6.02
N SER A 140 -5.18 -10.75 7.01
CA SER A 140 -5.45 -10.53 8.44
C SER A 140 -4.16 -10.29 9.21
N TYR A 141 -4.24 -10.12 10.53
CA TYR A 141 -3.12 -9.84 11.43
C TYR A 141 -2.64 -11.10 12.15
N LYS A 142 -1.35 -11.48 12.07
CA LYS A 142 -0.83 -12.74 12.65
C LYS A 142 -1.12 -12.88 14.14
N PRO A 143 -0.88 -11.86 15.00
CA PRO A 143 -1.10 -11.99 16.45
C PRO A 143 -2.51 -12.40 16.87
N TRP A 144 -3.55 -12.14 16.06
CA TRP A 144 -4.91 -12.61 16.35
C TRP A 144 -5.06 -14.13 16.34
N TRP A 145 -4.14 -14.84 15.67
CA TRP A 145 -4.27 -16.28 15.37
C TRP A 145 -3.15 -17.13 15.98
N GLN A 146 -2.25 -16.54 16.77
CA GLN A 146 -1.06 -17.25 17.29
C GLN A 146 -1.39 -18.44 18.21
N SER A 147 -2.53 -18.41 18.90
CA SER A 147 -2.91 -19.45 19.85
C SER A 147 -3.56 -20.68 19.21
N ASP A 148 -3.97 -20.63 17.93
CA ASP A 148 -4.71 -21.72 17.28
C ASP A 148 -4.39 -21.86 15.77
N PRO A 149 -3.52 -22.81 15.39
CA PRO A 149 -3.19 -23.06 13.99
C PRO A 149 -4.38 -23.44 13.10
N ALA A 150 -5.42 -24.08 13.65
CA ALA A 150 -6.60 -24.46 12.87
C ALA A 150 -7.44 -23.23 12.48
N GLN A 151 -7.50 -22.22 13.36
CA GLN A 151 -8.13 -20.94 13.02
C GLN A 151 -7.37 -20.22 11.91
N ARG A 152 -6.03 -20.26 11.93
CA ARG A 152 -5.21 -19.66 10.86
C ARG A 152 -5.49 -20.28 9.49
N GLN A 153 -5.68 -21.60 9.41
CA GLN A 153 -6.09 -22.27 8.16
C GLN A 153 -7.46 -21.81 7.70
N ALA A 154 -8.44 -21.73 8.61
CA ALA A 154 -9.78 -21.24 8.28
C ALA A 154 -9.78 -19.79 7.75
N VAL A 155 -8.87 -18.94 8.26
CA VAL A 155 -8.68 -17.57 7.75
C VAL A 155 -8.21 -17.57 6.29
N PHE A 156 -7.22 -18.39 5.94
CA PHE A 156 -6.74 -18.49 4.56
C PHE A 156 -7.82 -19.03 3.61
N GLU A 157 -8.60 -20.04 4.03
CA GLU A 157 -9.71 -20.56 3.24
C GLU A 157 -10.79 -19.50 3.01
N ALA A 158 -11.27 -18.86 4.08
CA ALA A 158 -12.31 -17.83 3.99
C ALA A 158 -11.86 -16.65 3.12
N SER A 159 -10.62 -16.20 3.30
CA SER A 159 -10.03 -15.12 2.49
C SER A 159 -9.97 -15.52 1.01
N SER A 160 -9.50 -16.73 0.69
CA SER A 160 -9.42 -17.23 -0.68
C SER A 160 -10.81 -17.29 -1.36
N LEU A 161 -11.86 -17.65 -0.62
CA LEU A 161 -13.23 -17.68 -1.13
C LEU A 161 -13.79 -16.28 -1.42
N HIS A 162 -13.50 -15.28 -0.59
CA HIS A 162 -13.90 -13.89 -0.83
C HIS A 162 -13.11 -13.27 -2.00
N LEU A 163 -11.80 -13.50 -2.08
CA LEU A 163 -10.98 -13.04 -3.20
C LEU A 163 -11.40 -13.67 -4.53
N ALA A 164 -11.80 -14.94 -4.53
CA ALA A 164 -12.33 -15.61 -5.72
C ALA A 164 -13.68 -15.02 -6.18
N GLN A 165 -14.54 -14.57 -5.26
CA GLN A 165 -15.78 -13.87 -5.62
C GLN A 165 -15.49 -12.55 -6.34
N LEU A 166 -14.57 -11.74 -5.80
CA LEU A 166 -14.16 -10.48 -6.43
C LEU A 166 -13.46 -10.70 -7.77
N THR A 167 -12.66 -11.77 -7.88
CA THR A 167 -12.00 -12.16 -9.13
C THR A 167 -13.01 -12.40 -10.25
N ALA A 168 -14.12 -13.09 -9.96
CA ALA A 168 -15.16 -13.33 -10.94
C ALA A 168 -15.86 -12.03 -11.39
N GLU A 169 -16.09 -11.11 -10.45
CA GLU A 169 -16.67 -9.79 -10.73
C GLU A 169 -15.75 -8.97 -11.65
N MET A 170 -14.46 -8.88 -11.33
CA MET A 170 -13.47 -8.18 -12.15
C MET A 170 -13.26 -8.83 -13.52
N ALA A 171 -13.25 -10.17 -13.60
CA ALA A 171 -13.17 -10.89 -14.88
C ALA A 171 -14.40 -10.63 -15.76
N HIS A 172 -15.59 -10.51 -15.16
CA HIS A 172 -16.81 -10.15 -15.87
C HIS A 172 -16.76 -8.70 -16.39
N LEU A 173 -16.29 -7.75 -15.59
CA LEU A 173 -16.09 -6.36 -16.00
C LEU A 173 -15.10 -6.25 -17.16
N GLU A 174 -14.02 -7.01 -17.12
CA GLU A 174 -13.06 -7.04 -18.21
C GLU A 174 -13.70 -7.61 -19.49
N ALA A 175 -14.39 -8.75 -19.40
CA ALA A 175 -15.00 -9.39 -20.55
C ALA A 175 -16.12 -8.55 -21.20
N THR A 176 -16.88 -7.78 -20.41
CA THR A 176 -18.06 -7.03 -20.88
C THR A 176 -17.78 -5.56 -21.18
N GLN A 177 -16.83 -4.93 -20.48
CA GLN A 177 -16.54 -3.50 -20.59
C GLN A 177 -15.10 -3.21 -21.03
N GLY A 178 -14.24 -4.22 -21.16
CA GLY A 178 -12.82 -4.04 -21.50
C GLY A 178 -12.01 -3.39 -20.37
N LYS A 179 -12.54 -3.33 -19.15
CA LYS A 179 -11.90 -2.71 -17.98
C LYS A 179 -11.14 -3.75 -17.19
N LEU A 180 -9.82 -3.69 -17.24
CA LEU A 180 -8.96 -4.52 -16.39
C LEU A 180 -8.87 -3.87 -15.01
N LEU A 181 -9.51 -4.49 -14.03
CA LEU A 181 -9.34 -4.14 -12.62
C LEU A 181 -8.54 -5.22 -11.89
N HIS A 182 -7.79 -4.83 -10.87
CA HIS A 182 -7.08 -5.74 -10.00
C HIS A 182 -7.14 -5.25 -8.55
N LEU A 183 -7.12 -6.21 -7.64
CA LEU A 183 -7.04 -6.05 -6.21
C LEU A 183 -5.62 -6.42 -5.76
N ASP A 184 -4.97 -5.48 -5.09
CA ASP A 184 -3.57 -5.54 -4.74
C ASP A 184 -3.45 -5.79 -3.23
N LEU A 185 -3.12 -7.03 -2.86
CA LEU A 185 -2.84 -7.39 -1.47
C LEU A 185 -1.54 -6.71 -1.05
N GLU A 186 -1.56 -5.94 0.04
CA GLU A 186 -0.43 -5.13 0.52
C GLU A 186 0.28 -5.84 1.68
N PRO A 187 1.39 -6.57 1.46
CA PRO A 187 2.10 -7.25 2.55
C PRO A 187 2.60 -6.23 3.57
N GLU A 188 2.51 -6.56 4.86
CA GLU A 188 2.82 -5.64 5.96
C GLU A 188 3.41 -6.38 7.18
N PRO A 189 4.34 -5.78 7.93
CA PRO A 189 4.84 -6.32 9.19
C PRO A 189 3.75 -6.80 10.14
N ASP A 190 3.96 -7.98 10.73
CA ASP A 190 3.03 -8.72 11.61
C ASP A 190 1.72 -9.19 10.94
N ALA A 191 1.50 -8.96 9.65
CA ALA A 191 0.32 -9.47 8.96
C ALA A 191 0.50 -10.88 8.42
N LEU A 192 -0.60 -11.55 8.03
CA LEU A 192 -0.57 -12.93 7.52
C LEU A 192 0.23 -13.09 6.24
N LEU A 193 0.31 -12.03 5.43
CA LEU A 193 1.25 -11.87 4.34
C LEU A 193 2.20 -10.74 4.73
N GLU A 194 3.37 -11.07 5.25
CA GLU A 194 4.34 -10.09 5.73
C GLU A 194 5.46 -9.86 4.70
N ASN A 195 5.89 -10.92 4.04
CA ASN A 195 7.02 -10.91 3.13
C ASN A 195 6.72 -11.67 1.82
N ALA A 196 7.67 -11.65 0.88
CA ALA A 196 7.46 -12.23 -0.44
C ALA A 196 7.22 -13.75 -0.39
N ASP A 197 7.88 -14.47 0.53
CA ASP A 197 7.71 -15.91 0.66
C ASP A 197 6.30 -16.26 1.14
N GLU A 198 5.78 -15.55 2.13
CA GLU A 198 4.41 -15.77 2.62
C GLU A 198 3.34 -15.46 1.56
N VAL A 199 3.54 -14.43 0.74
CA VAL A 199 2.66 -14.15 -0.41
C VAL A 199 2.69 -15.30 -1.41
N VAL A 200 3.88 -15.79 -1.77
CA VAL A 200 4.04 -16.91 -2.72
C VAL A 200 3.37 -18.17 -2.17
N THR A 201 3.62 -18.50 -0.90
CA THR A 201 2.98 -19.62 -0.21
C THR A 201 1.46 -19.48 -0.20
N PHE A 202 0.92 -18.29 0.11
CA PHE A 202 -0.52 -18.08 0.08
C PHE A 202 -1.13 -18.32 -1.30
N PHE A 203 -0.50 -17.82 -2.36
CA PHE A 203 -0.99 -18.06 -3.73
C PHE A 203 -1.00 -19.55 -4.07
N GLN A 204 0.11 -20.25 -3.79
CA GLN A 204 0.30 -21.65 -4.19
C GLN A 204 -0.53 -22.63 -3.36
N GLU A 205 -0.64 -22.41 -2.06
CA GLU A 205 -1.26 -23.37 -1.14
C GLU A 205 -2.74 -23.06 -0.87
N TRP A 206 -3.19 -21.81 -1.04
CA TRP A 206 -4.54 -21.39 -0.65
C TRP A 206 -5.33 -20.74 -1.79
N LEU A 207 -4.87 -19.61 -2.33
CA LEU A 207 -5.66 -18.83 -3.28
C LEU A 207 -5.96 -19.62 -4.56
N LEU A 208 -4.95 -20.23 -5.18
CA LEU A 208 -5.14 -20.98 -6.42
C LEU A 208 -5.92 -22.29 -6.19
N PRO A 209 -5.61 -23.13 -5.18
CA PRO A 209 -6.38 -24.35 -4.94
C PRO A 209 -7.83 -24.08 -4.50
N VAL A 210 -8.03 -23.23 -3.48
CA VAL A 210 -9.36 -22.96 -2.89
C VAL A 210 -10.18 -22.06 -3.80
N GLY A 211 -9.60 -20.93 -4.22
CA GLY A 211 -10.26 -19.98 -5.11
C GLY A 211 -10.50 -20.55 -6.50
N GLY A 212 -9.54 -21.32 -7.03
CA GLY A 212 -9.68 -21.99 -8.33
C GLY A 212 -10.80 -23.03 -8.33
N ALA A 213 -10.88 -23.86 -7.29
CA ALA A 213 -11.97 -24.82 -7.12
C ALA A 213 -13.34 -24.13 -6.95
N TYR A 214 -13.39 -23.01 -6.22
CA TYR A 214 -14.59 -22.19 -6.11
C TYR A 214 -15.06 -21.70 -7.47
N LEU A 215 -14.17 -21.07 -8.25
CA LEU A 215 -14.48 -20.52 -9.57
C LEU A 215 -14.92 -21.60 -10.56
N GLN A 216 -14.21 -22.73 -10.61
CA GLN A 216 -14.59 -23.88 -11.42
C GLN A 216 -16.02 -24.34 -11.10
N ARG A 217 -16.34 -24.52 -9.82
CA ARG A 217 -17.65 -25.02 -9.38
C ARG A 217 -18.79 -24.04 -9.67
N HIS A 218 -18.59 -22.76 -9.42
CA HIS A 218 -19.68 -21.75 -9.48
C HIS A 218 -19.87 -21.16 -10.88
N TYR A 219 -18.80 -21.09 -11.69
CA TYR A 219 -18.83 -20.48 -13.02
C TYR A 219 -18.64 -21.49 -14.16
N GLY A 220 -18.41 -22.78 -13.85
CA GLY A 220 -18.30 -23.83 -14.86
C GLY A 220 -17.07 -23.73 -15.76
N ILE A 221 -16.04 -22.98 -15.34
CA ILE A 221 -14.79 -22.80 -16.09
C ILE A 221 -13.75 -23.87 -15.75
N SER A 222 -12.75 -24.04 -16.62
CA SER A 222 -11.62 -24.94 -16.33
C SER A 222 -10.76 -24.41 -15.19
N ILE A 223 -10.06 -25.30 -14.46
CA ILE A 223 -9.15 -24.89 -13.39
C ILE A 223 -8.03 -23.97 -13.90
N ALA A 224 -7.49 -24.24 -15.09
CA ALA A 224 -6.47 -23.39 -15.71
C ALA A 224 -6.99 -21.97 -16.02
N LEU A 225 -8.26 -21.83 -16.44
CA LEU A 225 -8.86 -20.52 -16.64
C LEU A 225 -9.13 -19.81 -15.31
N ALA A 226 -9.56 -20.55 -14.28
CA ALA A 226 -9.75 -20.01 -12.94
C ALA A 226 -8.44 -19.46 -12.35
N GLU A 227 -7.34 -20.20 -12.46
CA GLU A 227 -6.02 -19.73 -12.05
C GLU A 227 -5.57 -18.50 -12.86
N THR A 228 -5.87 -18.46 -14.16
CA THR A 228 -5.60 -17.30 -15.01
C THR A 228 -6.36 -16.07 -14.51
N TRP A 229 -7.64 -16.21 -14.16
CA TRP A 229 -8.43 -15.11 -13.58
C TRP A 229 -7.85 -14.64 -12.25
N LEU A 230 -7.52 -15.56 -11.34
CA LEU A 230 -6.95 -15.22 -10.03
C LEU A 230 -5.63 -14.44 -10.17
N ARG A 231 -4.71 -14.90 -11.02
CA ARG A 231 -3.42 -14.21 -11.24
C ARG A 231 -3.55 -12.88 -11.96
N ARG A 232 -4.60 -12.73 -12.76
CA ARG A 232 -4.86 -11.50 -13.54
C ARG A 232 -5.41 -10.38 -12.66
N HIS A 233 -6.28 -10.74 -11.71
CA HIS A 233 -7.06 -9.80 -10.91
C HIS A 233 -6.64 -9.73 -9.43
N ILE A 234 -5.92 -10.71 -8.88
CA ILE A 234 -5.33 -10.63 -7.54
C ILE A 234 -3.82 -10.49 -7.71
N ARG A 235 -3.29 -9.37 -7.22
CA ARG A 235 -1.91 -8.93 -7.41
C ARG A 235 -1.32 -8.46 -6.08
N VAL A 236 -0.09 -8.00 -6.11
CA VAL A 236 0.61 -7.44 -4.95
C VAL A 236 0.63 -5.92 -5.03
N CYS A 237 0.30 -5.28 -3.91
CA CYS A 237 0.67 -3.91 -3.65
C CYS A 237 2.04 -3.91 -2.97
N TYR A 238 3.07 -3.49 -3.70
CA TYR A 238 4.43 -3.45 -3.16
C TYR A 238 4.63 -2.11 -2.46
N ASP A 239 4.40 -2.07 -1.15
CA ASP A 239 4.76 -0.92 -0.32
C ASP A 239 6.25 -0.97 0.04
N THR A 240 7.00 0.06 -0.36
CA THR A 240 8.46 0.08 -0.18
C THR A 240 8.89 0.27 1.27
N CYS A 241 8.06 0.81 2.15
CA CYS A 241 8.29 0.87 3.58
C CYS A 241 8.17 -0.53 4.19
N HIS A 242 7.08 -1.25 3.92
CA HIS A 242 6.82 -2.57 4.49
C HIS A 242 7.92 -3.58 4.13
N PHE A 243 8.24 -3.70 2.84
CA PHE A 243 9.32 -4.61 2.40
C PHE A 243 10.68 -4.20 2.95
N ALA A 244 10.95 -2.90 3.09
CA ALA A 244 12.18 -2.45 3.71
C ALA A 244 12.21 -2.80 5.20
N VAL A 245 11.12 -2.66 5.95
CA VAL A 245 11.04 -3.04 7.38
C VAL A 245 11.32 -4.54 7.57
N GLU A 246 10.83 -5.38 6.65
CA GLU A 246 11.11 -6.83 6.61
C GLU A 246 12.52 -7.21 6.13
N TYR A 247 13.39 -6.22 5.85
CA TYR A 247 14.74 -6.44 5.31
C TYR A 247 14.78 -7.21 3.98
N GLU A 248 13.70 -7.18 3.19
CA GLU A 248 13.66 -7.82 1.88
C GLU A 248 14.57 -7.09 0.89
N ASP A 249 15.27 -7.84 0.02
CA ASP A 249 15.95 -7.22 -1.13
C ASP A 249 14.93 -6.97 -2.26
N PRO A 250 14.88 -5.75 -2.83
CA PRO A 250 13.98 -5.43 -3.93
C PRO A 250 14.06 -6.41 -5.11
N ALA A 251 15.26 -6.79 -5.56
CA ALA A 251 15.42 -7.67 -6.71
C ALA A 251 14.96 -9.09 -6.40
N GLU A 252 15.30 -9.60 -5.22
CA GLU A 252 14.92 -10.95 -4.80
C GLU A 252 13.40 -11.07 -4.63
N ALA A 253 12.76 -10.11 -3.96
CA ALA A 253 11.30 -10.09 -3.79
C ALA A 253 10.55 -10.03 -5.14
N ILE A 254 10.97 -9.14 -6.04
CA ILE A 254 10.40 -9.05 -7.39
C ILE A 254 10.60 -10.36 -8.17
N ALA A 255 11.80 -10.95 -8.10
CA ALA A 255 12.09 -12.20 -8.78
C ALA A 255 11.23 -13.37 -8.26
N LYS A 256 10.98 -13.44 -6.95
CA LYS A 256 10.07 -14.43 -6.34
C LYS A 256 8.65 -14.30 -6.92
N PHE A 257 8.11 -13.09 -7.00
CA PHE A 257 6.78 -12.86 -7.58
C PHE A 257 6.72 -13.23 -9.06
N GLN A 258 7.71 -12.81 -9.85
CA GLN A 258 7.78 -13.14 -11.27
C GLN A 258 7.87 -14.65 -11.52
N GLN A 259 8.71 -15.37 -10.76
CA GLN A 259 8.83 -16.83 -10.84
C GLN A 259 7.53 -17.53 -10.43
N ALA A 260 6.84 -16.99 -9.43
CA ALA A 260 5.56 -17.52 -8.96
C ALA A 260 4.38 -17.15 -9.89
N GLY A 261 4.57 -16.30 -10.90
CA GLY A 261 3.51 -15.79 -11.78
C GLY A 261 2.54 -14.85 -11.08
N ILE A 262 3.01 -14.08 -10.10
CA ILE A 262 2.27 -13.09 -9.33
C ILE A 262 2.68 -11.71 -9.83
N ALA A 263 1.72 -10.93 -10.31
CA ALA A 263 2.00 -9.57 -10.79
C ALA A 263 1.97 -8.57 -9.63
N ILE A 264 2.82 -7.55 -9.73
CA ILE A 264 2.72 -6.35 -8.89
C ILE A 264 1.75 -5.41 -9.60
N GLY A 265 0.66 -5.04 -8.94
CA GLY A 265 -0.32 -4.11 -9.51
C GLY A 265 0.05 -2.66 -9.26
N LYS A 266 0.63 -2.37 -8.09
CA LYS A 266 1.01 -1.03 -7.66
C LYS A 266 2.29 -1.05 -6.83
N PHE A 267 3.13 -0.04 -7.02
CA PHE A 267 4.16 0.33 -6.05
C PHE A 267 3.67 1.51 -5.22
N GLN A 268 3.51 1.30 -3.91
CA GLN A 268 3.35 2.37 -2.93
C GLN A 268 4.75 2.83 -2.51
N LEU A 269 5.06 4.09 -2.81
CA LEU A 269 6.35 4.72 -2.55
C LEU A 269 6.30 5.40 -1.18
N SER A 270 6.81 4.71 -0.19
CA SER A 270 6.85 5.08 1.22
C SER A 270 8.21 4.71 1.82
N SER A 271 8.63 5.39 2.88
CA SER A 271 9.93 5.14 3.52
C SER A 271 9.76 4.95 5.02
N ALA A 272 10.49 4.00 5.59
CA ALA A 272 10.56 3.70 7.02
C ALA A 272 11.66 4.50 7.71
N VAL A 273 11.63 4.53 9.05
CA VAL A 273 12.75 5.02 9.87
C VAL A 273 13.76 3.89 10.08
N ARG A 274 15.03 4.14 9.74
CA ARG A 274 16.16 3.24 9.96
C ARG A 274 17.02 3.77 11.10
N ILE A 275 17.31 2.92 12.08
CA ILE A 275 18.04 3.27 13.30
C ILE A 275 19.30 2.40 13.38
N PRO A 276 20.47 2.93 12.97
CA PRO A 276 21.74 2.27 13.23
C PRO A 276 21.97 2.16 14.73
N ILE A 277 22.33 0.97 15.21
CA ILE A 277 22.55 0.71 16.63
C ILE A 277 24.06 0.85 16.93
N PRO A 278 24.49 1.89 17.68
CA PRO A 278 25.90 2.07 18.01
C PRO A 278 26.35 1.10 19.11
N ASP A 279 27.65 0.86 19.23
CA ASP A 279 28.21 0.07 20.34
C ASP A 279 28.16 0.82 21.68
N SER A 280 28.16 2.15 21.64
CA SER A 280 28.21 3.01 22.84
C SER A 280 26.86 3.04 23.56
N ALA A 281 26.83 2.59 24.82
CA ALA A 281 25.65 2.65 25.67
C ALA A 281 25.11 4.09 25.84
N ILE A 282 25.98 5.10 25.88
CA ILE A 282 25.60 6.51 25.99
C ILE A 282 24.85 6.96 24.72
N GLU A 283 25.35 6.55 23.54
CA GLU A 283 24.70 6.88 22.27
C GLU A 283 23.37 6.13 22.12
N ARG A 284 23.29 4.86 22.52
CA ARG A 284 22.02 4.11 22.59
C ARG A 284 21.00 4.82 23.46
N GLN A 285 21.41 5.32 24.63
CA GLN A 285 20.52 6.09 25.50
C GLN A 285 20.04 7.38 24.83
N ALA A 286 20.91 8.09 24.12
CA ALA A 286 20.54 9.29 23.38
C ALA A 286 19.54 8.99 22.23
N ILE A 287 19.77 7.91 21.47
CA ILE A 287 18.84 7.42 20.43
C ILE A 287 17.49 7.08 21.06
N ARG A 288 17.48 6.34 22.18
CA ARG A 288 16.26 6.00 22.91
C ARG A 288 15.43 7.23 23.26
N GLN A 289 16.06 8.30 23.77
CA GLN A 289 15.34 9.54 24.12
C GLN A 289 14.74 10.22 22.89
N LYS A 290 15.42 10.16 21.74
CA LYS A 290 14.94 10.73 20.48
C LYS A 290 13.85 9.90 19.79
N LEU A 291 13.77 8.60 20.06
CA LEU A 291 12.69 7.74 19.55
C LEU A 291 11.42 7.81 20.39
N LYS A 292 11.50 8.20 21.66
CA LYS A 292 10.31 8.32 22.53
C LYS A 292 9.16 9.14 21.94
N PRO A 293 9.39 10.30 21.28
CA PRO A 293 8.31 11.07 20.66
C PRO A 293 7.60 10.32 19.52
N PHE A 294 8.27 9.36 18.88
CA PHE A 294 7.68 8.53 17.83
C PHE A 294 6.80 7.42 18.42
N ALA A 295 7.07 6.96 19.64
CA ALA A 295 6.27 5.93 20.32
C ALA A 295 4.92 6.49 20.81
N GLU A 296 4.02 6.75 19.87
CA GLU A 296 2.69 7.29 20.11
C GLU A 296 1.60 6.19 20.18
N SER A 297 0.41 6.55 20.64
CA SER A 297 -0.64 5.60 21.04
C SER A 297 -1.65 5.24 19.96
N THR A 298 -1.61 5.88 18.80
CA THR A 298 -2.66 5.84 17.77
C THR A 298 -2.43 4.67 16.81
N TYR A 299 -1.20 4.53 16.30
CA TYR A 299 -0.80 3.56 15.28
C TYR A 299 0.15 2.50 15.83
N LEU A 300 0.19 1.33 15.19
CA LEU A 300 1.26 0.36 15.41
C LEU A 300 2.53 0.87 14.73
N HIS A 301 3.65 0.72 15.44
CA HIS A 301 4.98 1.01 14.89
C HIS A 301 5.82 -0.23 15.02
N GLN A 302 5.55 -1.22 14.19
CA GLN A 302 6.27 -2.50 14.20
C GLN A 302 7.77 -2.22 14.04
N VAL A 303 8.59 -2.85 14.89
CA VAL A 303 10.05 -2.74 14.85
C VAL A 303 10.64 -4.09 14.51
N ILE A 304 11.48 -4.14 13.49
CA ILE A 304 12.27 -5.33 13.18
C ILE A 304 13.74 -5.01 13.39
N GLU A 305 14.35 -5.75 14.31
CA GLU A 305 15.76 -5.63 14.61
C GLU A 305 16.58 -6.70 13.88
N GLN A 306 17.70 -6.29 13.28
CA GLN A 306 18.65 -7.19 12.64
C GLN A 306 19.84 -7.44 13.56
N ARG A 307 19.86 -8.63 14.19
CA ARG A 307 20.96 -9.13 15.04
C ARG A 307 22.11 -9.74 14.24
N SER A 308 21.78 -10.30 13.08
CA SER A 308 22.72 -10.80 12.08
C SER A 308 22.00 -10.81 10.73
N PRO A 309 22.68 -11.06 9.59
CA PRO A 309 22.02 -11.09 8.28
C PRO A 309 20.83 -12.06 8.19
N GLN A 310 20.77 -13.11 9.03
CA GLN A 310 19.65 -14.06 9.10
C GLN A 310 18.86 -13.99 10.41
N GLY A 311 19.24 -13.11 11.34
CA GLY A 311 18.69 -13.04 12.68
C GLY A 311 17.79 -11.82 12.85
N LEU A 312 16.55 -11.92 12.38
CA LEU A 312 15.51 -10.90 12.60
C LEU A 312 14.75 -11.17 13.90
N HIS A 313 14.38 -10.10 14.61
CA HIS A 313 13.48 -10.18 15.75
C HIS A 313 12.46 -9.05 15.69
N HIS A 314 11.20 -9.41 15.91
CA HIS A 314 10.04 -8.54 15.68
C HIS A 314 9.49 -8.07 17.02
N TYR A 315 9.17 -6.78 17.09
CA TYR A 315 8.40 -6.17 18.15
C TYR A 315 7.13 -5.57 17.54
N ALA A 316 5.97 -5.89 18.11
CA ALA A 316 4.69 -5.41 17.61
C ALA A 316 4.53 -3.88 17.67
N ASP A 317 5.29 -3.20 18.54
CA ASP A 317 5.20 -1.75 18.68
C ASP A 317 6.51 -1.16 19.25
N LEU A 318 6.91 0.00 18.74
CA LEU A 318 8.08 0.77 19.19
C LEU A 318 8.08 0.99 20.71
N GLN A 319 6.93 1.25 21.34
CA GLN A 319 6.84 1.43 22.78
C GLN A 319 7.34 0.19 23.56
N THR A 320 7.07 -1.01 23.03
CA THR A 320 7.51 -2.28 23.62
C THR A 320 8.96 -2.62 23.25
N ALA A 321 9.44 -2.15 22.10
CA ALA A 321 10.82 -2.32 21.66
C ALA A 321 11.80 -1.43 22.45
N LEU A 322 11.45 -0.17 22.72
CA LEU A 322 12.35 0.84 23.31
C LEU A 322 13.18 0.40 24.53
N PRO A 323 12.66 -0.39 25.49
CA PRO A 323 13.47 -0.91 26.59
C PRO A 323 14.62 -1.83 26.15
N ALA A 324 14.47 -2.57 25.04
CA ALA A 324 15.48 -3.49 24.53
C ALA A 324 16.65 -2.79 23.83
N LEU A 325 16.48 -1.54 23.40
CA LEU A 325 17.50 -0.78 22.66
C LEU A 325 18.82 -0.65 23.42
N GLU A 326 18.77 -0.59 24.75
CA GLU A 326 19.97 -0.42 25.59
C GLU A 326 20.84 -1.67 25.60
N THR A 327 20.24 -2.85 25.51
CA THR A 327 20.90 -4.15 25.68
C THR A 327 20.94 -5.00 24.42
N THR A 328 20.32 -4.55 23.32
CA THR A 328 20.23 -5.32 22.07
C THR A 328 21.62 -5.60 21.48
N ALA A 329 21.75 -6.76 20.85
CA ALA A 329 22.89 -7.13 20.01
C ALA A 329 22.64 -6.77 18.52
N ALA A 330 21.53 -6.10 18.22
CA ALA A 330 21.21 -5.66 16.87
C ALA A 330 22.21 -4.64 16.35
N THR A 331 22.39 -4.65 15.03
CA THR A 331 23.18 -3.65 14.29
C THR A 331 22.30 -2.54 13.73
N GLU A 332 21.04 -2.85 13.46
CA GLU A 332 20.05 -1.93 12.89
C GLU A 332 18.65 -2.31 13.37
N TRP A 333 17.82 -1.29 13.62
CA TRP A 333 16.37 -1.42 13.69
C TRP A 333 15.73 -0.71 12.50
N ARG A 334 14.66 -1.28 11.97
CA ARG A 334 13.75 -0.60 11.05
C ARG A 334 12.38 -0.53 11.70
N THR A 335 11.77 0.64 11.69
CA THR A 335 10.47 0.85 12.30
C THR A 335 9.48 1.34 11.26
N HIS A 336 8.32 0.68 11.21
CA HIS A 336 7.22 1.05 10.35
C HIS A 336 6.71 2.46 10.71
N PHE A 337 7.07 3.42 9.85
CA PHE A 337 6.70 4.82 9.91
C PHE A 337 6.80 5.39 8.51
N HIS A 338 5.72 5.92 7.93
CA HIS A 338 5.79 6.52 6.60
C HIS A 338 6.35 7.94 6.70
N VAL A 339 7.67 8.08 6.57
CA VAL A 339 8.39 9.36 6.59
C VAL A 339 8.60 9.91 5.17
N PRO A 340 8.79 11.24 5.01
CA PRO A 340 8.97 11.86 3.70
C PRO A 340 10.05 11.19 2.85
N ILE A 341 9.66 10.79 1.63
CA ILE A 341 10.51 9.96 0.77
C ILE A 341 11.73 10.71 0.21
N PHE A 342 11.71 12.05 0.18
CA PHE A 342 12.84 12.86 -0.30
C PHE A 342 13.93 13.09 0.74
N ILE A 343 13.77 12.60 1.98
CA ILE A 343 14.77 12.76 3.05
C ILE A 343 15.43 11.40 3.33
N ASP A 344 16.76 11.36 3.17
CA ASP A 344 17.58 10.17 3.40
C ASP A 344 18.05 10.04 4.86
N ARG A 345 18.17 11.18 5.56
CA ARG A 345 18.76 11.28 6.90
C ARG A 345 17.96 12.18 7.83
N TYR A 346 17.74 11.68 9.04
CA TYR A 346 17.09 12.36 10.16
C TYR A 346 17.96 12.25 11.42
N PRO A 347 19.13 12.92 11.50
CA PRO A 347 20.15 12.63 12.52
C PRO A 347 19.58 12.54 13.96
N PRO A 348 19.73 11.38 14.63
CA PRO A 348 20.72 10.32 14.39
C PRO A 348 20.20 9.15 13.52
N PHE A 349 18.96 9.23 13.03
CA PHE A 349 18.32 8.21 12.21
C PHE A 349 18.61 8.40 10.71
N ALA A 350 18.32 7.37 9.95
CA ALA A 350 18.26 7.38 8.50
C ALA A 350 16.83 6.99 8.05
N SER A 351 16.58 7.00 6.75
CA SER A 351 15.38 6.41 6.17
C SER A 351 15.71 5.20 5.30
N THR A 352 14.68 4.48 4.87
CA THR A 352 14.81 3.41 3.86
C THR A 352 14.58 3.92 2.44
N GLN A 353 14.84 5.21 2.17
CA GLN A 353 14.71 5.82 0.84
C GLN A 353 15.50 5.05 -0.23
N ASP A 354 16.62 4.44 0.14
CA ASP A 354 17.44 3.60 -0.74
C ASP A 354 16.67 2.43 -1.35
N HIS A 355 15.69 1.87 -0.63
CA HIS A 355 14.78 0.83 -1.14
C HIS A 355 13.90 1.36 -2.27
N ILE A 356 13.36 2.57 -2.12
CA ILE A 356 12.57 3.25 -3.15
C ILE A 356 13.42 3.48 -4.40
N ALA A 357 14.62 4.04 -4.22
CA ALA A 357 15.54 4.27 -5.34
C ALA A 357 15.87 2.95 -6.07
N ALA A 358 16.10 1.86 -5.35
CA ALA A 358 16.36 0.56 -5.94
C ALA A 358 15.17 0.02 -6.76
N ILE A 359 13.93 0.26 -6.32
CA ILE A 359 12.69 -0.06 -7.05
C ILE A 359 12.54 0.79 -8.30
N LEU A 360 12.70 2.11 -8.19
CA LEU A 360 12.59 3.03 -9.33
C LEU A 360 13.57 2.66 -10.46
N GLN A 361 14.80 2.26 -10.11
CA GLN A 361 15.80 1.80 -11.08
C GLN A 361 15.45 0.44 -11.74
N ARG A 362 14.51 -0.32 -11.18
CA ARG A 362 14.07 -1.62 -11.70
C ARG A 362 12.79 -1.55 -12.51
N LEU A 363 12.03 -0.45 -12.47
CA LEU A 363 10.76 -0.31 -13.20
C LEU A 363 10.82 -0.75 -14.68
N PRO A 364 11.89 -0.49 -15.47
CA PRO A 364 11.95 -0.97 -16.85
C PRO A 364 11.93 -2.50 -17.00
N LYS A 365 12.26 -3.24 -15.94
CA LYS A 365 12.22 -4.71 -15.89
C LYS A 365 10.88 -5.26 -15.37
N ILE A 366 9.93 -4.38 -15.05
CA ILE A 366 8.61 -4.69 -14.51
C ILE A 366 7.55 -3.96 -15.34
N PRO A 367 7.53 -4.17 -16.67
CA PRO A 367 6.71 -3.37 -17.58
C PRO A 367 5.20 -3.61 -17.42
N GLU A 368 4.79 -4.60 -16.63
CA GLU A 368 3.42 -4.89 -16.24
C GLU A 368 2.86 -3.97 -15.15
N CYS A 369 3.72 -3.34 -14.32
CA CYS A 369 3.27 -2.44 -13.26
C CYS A 369 3.45 -0.98 -13.71
N THR A 370 2.34 -0.30 -13.96
CA THR A 370 2.32 1.10 -14.41
C THR A 370 1.90 2.07 -13.31
N HIS A 371 1.57 1.60 -12.10
CA HIS A 371 1.01 2.42 -11.02
C HIS A 371 2.06 2.71 -9.95
N LEU A 372 2.39 3.99 -9.78
CA LEU A 372 3.24 4.50 -8.71
C LEU A 372 2.40 5.45 -7.84
N GLU A 373 2.30 5.18 -6.55
CA GLU A 373 1.54 6.00 -5.61
C GLU A 373 2.44 6.40 -4.44
N ILE A 374 2.67 7.69 -4.27
CA ILE A 374 3.39 8.21 -3.11
C ILE A 374 2.48 8.11 -1.88
N GLU A 375 2.98 7.52 -0.79
CA GLU A 375 2.21 7.33 0.43
C GLU A 375 3.00 7.73 1.68
N THR A 376 2.74 8.96 2.14
CA THR A 376 3.33 9.52 3.35
C THR A 376 2.22 10.07 4.23
N TYR A 377 1.87 9.42 5.34
CA TYR A 377 0.73 9.83 6.19
C TYR A 377 1.07 10.12 7.65
N THR A 378 2.29 9.82 8.11
CA THR A 378 2.67 10.08 9.52
C THR A 378 3.04 11.54 9.80
N TRP A 379 2.76 12.42 8.85
CA TRP A 379 3.09 13.85 8.89
C TRP A 379 2.61 14.57 10.15
N GLU A 380 1.42 14.23 10.66
CA GLU A 380 0.89 14.84 11.88
C GLU A 380 1.53 14.32 13.17
N VAL A 381 2.14 13.12 13.14
CA VAL A 381 2.77 12.50 14.31
C VAL A 381 4.30 12.68 14.34
N LEU A 382 4.90 13.20 13.26
CA LEU A 382 6.31 13.58 13.25
C LEU A 382 6.59 14.69 14.29
N PRO A 383 7.82 14.74 14.86
CA PRO A 383 8.25 15.86 15.68
C PRO A 383 8.07 17.21 14.97
N PRO A 384 7.68 18.30 15.66
CA PRO A 384 7.40 19.61 15.03
C PRO A 384 8.53 20.16 14.15
N GLU A 385 9.78 19.92 14.52
CA GLU A 385 10.98 20.32 13.78
C GLU A 385 11.13 19.63 12.42
N MET A 386 10.46 18.48 12.24
CA MET A 386 10.41 17.74 10.98
C MET A 386 9.20 18.15 10.13
N LYS A 387 8.30 19.02 10.67
CA LYS A 387 7.09 19.39 9.98
C LYS A 387 7.29 20.57 8.98
N LEU A 388 7.19 20.29 7.69
CA LEU A 388 6.89 21.22 6.59
C LEU A 388 5.38 21.37 6.36
N ASP A 389 5.01 22.39 5.59
CA ASP A 389 3.66 22.50 5.02
C ASP A 389 3.35 21.28 4.13
N ILE A 390 2.16 20.68 4.30
CA ILE A 390 1.76 19.43 3.66
C ILE A 390 1.79 19.52 2.13
N LEU A 391 1.37 20.65 1.56
CA LEU A 391 1.33 20.86 0.12
C LEU A 391 2.77 20.92 -0.43
N ALA A 392 3.64 21.69 0.23
CA ALA A 392 5.06 21.76 -0.13
C ALA A 392 5.77 20.41 0.02
N SER A 393 5.41 19.62 1.03
CA SER A 393 5.98 18.28 1.21
C SER A 393 5.60 17.35 0.07
N ILE A 394 4.30 17.20 -0.23
CA ILE A 394 3.83 16.32 -1.31
C ILE A 394 4.48 16.75 -2.63
N GLN A 395 4.55 18.05 -2.92
CA GLN A 395 5.21 18.55 -4.13
C GLN A 395 6.67 18.08 -4.24
N ARG A 396 7.45 18.16 -3.15
CA ARG A 396 8.83 17.69 -3.12
C ARG A 396 8.96 16.18 -3.29
N GLU A 397 7.98 15.40 -2.85
CA GLU A 397 7.95 13.95 -3.07
C GLU A 397 7.77 13.63 -4.55
N TYR A 398 6.86 14.32 -5.25
CA TYR A 398 6.74 14.22 -6.70
C TYR A 398 8.05 14.55 -7.42
N GLU A 399 8.64 15.71 -7.09
CA GLU A 399 9.89 16.18 -7.69
C GLU A 399 11.03 15.16 -7.47
N TRP A 400 11.11 14.57 -6.28
CA TRP A 400 12.11 13.57 -5.95
C TRP A 400 11.92 12.27 -6.73
N VAL A 401 10.68 11.77 -6.85
CA VAL A 401 10.39 10.57 -7.66
C VAL A 401 10.77 10.82 -9.12
N LEU A 402 10.34 11.96 -9.69
CA LEU A 402 10.63 12.34 -11.06
C LEU A 402 12.15 12.44 -11.33
N ALA A 403 12.91 12.99 -10.39
CA ALA A 403 14.37 13.08 -10.49
C ALA A 403 15.08 11.72 -10.32
N SER A 404 14.44 10.77 -9.64
CA SER A 404 15.00 9.45 -9.31
C SER A 404 14.69 8.35 -10.33
N LEU A 405 13.80 8.64 -11.30
CA LEU A 405 13.50 7.70 -12.38
C LEU A 405 14.72 7.43 -13.27
N PRO A 406 14.80 6.24 -13.88
CA PRO A 406 15.84 5.95 -14.86
C PRO A 406 15.81 6.98 -15.99
N GLN A 407 16.95 7.59 -16.29
CA GLN A 407 17.06 8.44 -17.47
C GLN A 407 16.89 7.56 -18.71
N PRO A 408 16.13 8.02 -19.73
CA PRO A 408 16.08 7.32 -21.01
C PRO A 408 17.51 7.17 -21.53
N ALA A 409 17.86 5.98 -22.02
CA ALA A 409 19.17 5.76 -22.63
C ALA A 409 19.37 6.83 -23.71
N ALA A 410 20.46 7.59 -23.63
CA ALA A 410 20.79 8.55 -24.67
C ALA A 410 20.91 7.79 -26.00
N VAL A 411 20.01 8.10 -26.93
CA VAL A 411 19.93 7.49 -28.26
C VAL A 411 21.09 7.94 -29.13
#